data_AF-A0AAV1I3U8-F1
#
_entry.id   AF-A0AAV1I3U8-F1
#
_cell.length_a   1.000
_cell.length_b   1.000
_cell.length_c   1.000
_cell.angle_alpha   90.00
_cell.angle_beta   90.00
_cell.angle_gamma   90.00
#
_symmetry.space_group_name_H-M   'P 1'
#
loop_
_entity.id
_entity.type
_entity.pdbx_description
1 polymer ?
#
loop_
_entity_poly.entity_id
_entity_poly.type
_entity_poly.pdbx_seq_one_letter_code
_entity_poly.pdbx_strand_id
1 'polypeptide(L)'
;MFSLFGGAHKSRHAAIQKRKVWNGELDETDSNLTKKDLCLSSDGKRVVSKKRHELGLKRQAQMVKEGTWAKPFAKGHKARKSRKSHMVILIALVLAIVLYSTWHDHRHLAQKKAEIKVKKTEERRKPILEHSPEKDNYRYKRQFDEANNVVFEKYPVLDVHPSMYSIPDA
;
A
#
# COMPACT_ATOMS: atom_id res chain seq x y z
N MET A 1 49.02 -1.04 -19.75
CA MET A 1 47.78 -1.77 -19.38
C MET A 1 48.07 -2.65 -18.17
N PHE A 2 47.56 -2.30 -16.98
CA PHE A 2 47.77 -3.09 -15.76
C PHE A 2 46.72 -4.20 -15.63
N SER A 3 47.15 -5.46 -15.60
CA SER A 3 46.25 -6.61 -15.43
C SER A 3 45.71 -6.65 -13.99
N LEU A 4 44.39 -6.45 -13.82
CA LEU A 4 43.71 -6.33 -12.52
C LEU A 4 43.03 -7.63 -12.04
N PHE A 5 43.29 -8.79 -12.66
CA PHE A 5 42.56 -10.04 -12.36
C PHE A 5 43.43 -11.28 -12.06
N GLY A 6 44.73 -11.13 -11.73
CA GLY A 6 45.65 -12.26 -11.54
C GLY A 6 45.82 -12.81 -10.10
N GLY A 7 45.15 -12.25 -9.09
CA GLY A 7 45.50 -12.50 -7.67
C GLY A 7 44.88 -13.74 -6.99
N ALA A 8 43.72 -14.21 -7.46
CA ALA A 8 42.93 -15.20 -6.72
C ALA A 8 43.47 -16.64 -6.83
N HIS A 9 43.94 -17.06 -8.01
CA HIS A 9 44.36 -18.45 -8.26
C HIS A 9 45.58 -18.88 -7.44
N LYS A 10 46.59 -18.00 -7.28
CA LYS A 10 47.80 -18.29 -6.49
C LYS A 10 47.50 -18.57 -5.01
N SER A 11 46.43 -17.95 -4.47
CA SER A 11 46.05 -18.10 -3.06
C SER A 11 45.44 -19.45 -2.71
N ARG A 12 44.63 -20.03 -3.61
CA ARG A 12 43.96 -21.32 -3.38
C ARG A 12 44.94 -22.47 -3.54
N HIS A 13 45.79 -22.41 -4.56
CA HIS A 13 46.85 -23.40 -4.80
C HIS A 13 47.80 -23.51 -3.60
N ALA A 14 48.34 -22.37 -3.13
CA ALA A 14 49.21 -22.34 -1.96
C ALA A 14 48.52 -22.85 -0.67
N ALA A 15 47.20 -22.63 -0.52
CA ALA A 15 46.45 -23.15 0.62
C ALA A 15 46.30 -24.68 0.56
N ILE A 16 46.08 -25.24 -0.64
CA ILE A 16 46.00 -26.69 -0.85
C ILE A 16 47.35 -27.34 -0.56
N GLN A 17 48.45 -26.79 -1.09
CA GLN A 17 49.78 -27.34 -0.84
C GLN A 17 50.14 -27.35 0.65
N LYS A 18 49.87 -26.26 1.38
CA LYS A 18 50.10 -26.23 2.83
C LYS A 18 49.29 -27.31 3.56
N ARG A 19 48.07 -27.59 3.11
CA ARG A 19 47.26 -28.68 3.68
C ARG A 19 47.84 -30.06 3.35
N LYS A 20 48.33 -30.28 2.12
CA LYS A 20 49.02 -31.52 1.74
C LYS A 20 50.28 -31.74 2.58
N VAL A 21 51.12 -30.71 2.74
CA VAL A 21 52.31 -30.76 3.60
C VAL A 21 51.95 -31.04 5.06
N TRP A 22 50.87 -30.44 5.56
CA TRP A 22 50.38 -30.70 6.91
C TRP A 22 49.94 -32.16 7.11
N ASN A 23 49.24 -32.72 6.12
CA ASN A 23 48.81 -34.11 6.10
C ASN A 23 49.99 -35.10 5.91
N GLY A 24 51.15 -34.64 5.44
CA GLY A 24 52.28 -35.49 5.08
C GLY A 24 52.20 -36.08 3.68
N GLU A 25 51.31 -35.57 2.82
CA GLU A 25 51.20 -35.98 1.41
C GLU A 25 52.26 -35.32 0.52
N LEU A 26 52.95 -34.30 1.03
CA LEU A 26 53.97 -33.52 0.32
C LEU A 26 55.05 -33.10 1.32
N ASP A 27 56.32 -33.17 0.96
CA ASP A 27 57.42 -32.82 1.88
C ASP A 27 57.51 -31.31 2.11
N GLU A 28 57.38 -30.53 1.04
CA GLU A 28 57.46 -29.08 1.05
C GLU A 28 56.53 -28.42 0.02
N THR A 29 56.11 -27.18 0.26
CA THR A 29 55.34 -26.39 -0.71
C THR A 29 56.25 -25.79 -1.79
N ASP A 30 55.69 -25.22 -2.87
CA ASP A 30 56.44 -24.42 -3.87
C ASP A 30 57.23 -23.23 -3.26
N SER A 31 56.88 -22.83 -2.03
CA SER A 31 57.56 -21.79 -1.25
C SER A 31 58.57 -22.33 -0.23
N ASN A 32 58.98 -23.60 -0.34
CA ASN A 32 59.93 -24.30 0.55
C ASN A 32 59.51 -24.29 2.02
N LEU A 33 58.19 -24.32 2.28
CA LEU A 33 57.65 -24.46 3.64
C LEU A 33 57.46 -25.94 3.96
N THR A 34 58.04 -26.37 5.07
CA THR A 34 57.88 -27.72 5.60
C THR A 34 56.76 -27.78 6.63
N LYS A 35 56.38 -28.99 7.06
CA LYS A 35 55.38 -29.19 8.12
C LYS A 35 55.74 -28.45 9.43
N LYS A 36 57.04 -28.31 9.74
CA LYS A 36 57.53 -27.60 10.94
C LYS A 36 57.26 -26.10 10.90
N ASP A 37 57.15 -25.51 9.71
CA ASP A 37 56.91 -24.08 9.49
C ASP A 37 55.42 -23.73 9.44
N LEU A 38 54.55 -24.75 9.45
CA LEU A 38 53.12 -24.63 9.39
C LEU A 38 52.48 -24.80 10.77
N CYS A 39 51.31 -24.21 10.93
CA CYS A 39 50.46 -24.40 12.09
C CYS A 39 48.99 -24.28 11.68
N LEU A 40 48.10 -24.80 12.52
CA LEU A 40 46.67 -24.55 12.40
C LEU A 40 46.37 -23.13 12.89
N SER A 41 45.49 -22.44 12.16
CA SER A 41 44.91 -21.17 12.59
C SER A 41 44.11 -21.36 13.88
N SER A 42 43.88 -20.28 14.63
CA SER A 42 43.00 -20.23 15.83
C SER A 42 41.69 -21.02 15.68
N ASP A 43 41.05 -20.93 14.51
CA ASP A 43 39.75 -21.54 14.24
C ASP A 43 39.84 -23.04 13.88
N GLY A 44 41.05 -23.61 13.82
CA GLY A 44 41.31 -25.00 13.41
C GLY A 44 41.06 -25.32 11.92
N LYS A 45 40.48 -24.39 11.15
CA LYS A 45 40.02 -24.66 9.77
C LYS A 45 41.10 -24.57 8.70
N ARG A 46 42.15 -23.76 8.93
CA ARG A 46 43.16 -23.42 7.92
C ARG A 46 44.56 -23.71 8.42
N VAL A 47 45.39 -24.23 7.53
CA VAL A 47 46.84 -24.34 7.75
C VAL A 47 47.50 -23.07 7.24
N VAL A 48 48.26 -22.41 8.11
CA VAL A 48 48.97 -21.17 7.83
C VAL A 48 50.45 -21.35 8.19
N SER A 49 51.31 -20.47 7.69
CA SER A 49 52.70 -20.46 8.15
C SER A 49 52.79 -19.80 9.52
N LYS A 50 53.65 -20.32 10.40
CA LYS A 50 53.92 -19.79 11.74
C LYS A 50 54.24 -18.30 11.70
N LYS A 51 55.10 -17.89 10.76
CA LYS A 51 55.44 -16.48 10.52
C LYS A 51 54.21 -15.59 10.26
N ARG A 52 53.23 -16.05 9.47
CA ARG A 52 52.00 -15.28 9.24
C ARG A 52 51.07 -15.31 10.44
N HIS A 53 51.03 -16.43 11.15
CA HIS A 53 50.22 -16.57 12.36
C HIS A 53 50.67 -15.57 13.43
N GLU A 54 51.97 -15.52 13.73
CA GLU A 54 52.56 -14.57 14.68
C GLU A 54 52.34 -13.11 14.26
N LEU A 55 52.50 -12.81 12.97
CA LEU A 55 52.29 -11.46 12.45
C LEU A 55 50.83 -11.03 12.57
N GLY A 56 49.89 -11.98 12.42
CA GLY A 56 48.47 -11.77 12.70
C GLY A 56 48.21 -11.46 14.16
N LEU A 57 48.79 -12.25 15.08
CA LEU A 57 48.65 -12.04 16.53
C LEU A 57 49.23 -10.69 16.97
N LYS A 58 50.41 -10.29 16.44
CA LYS A 58 51.01 -8.99 16.75
C LYS A 58 50.15 -7.82 16.27
N ARG A 59 49.59 -7.91 15.06
CA ARG A 59 48.66 -6.89 14.54
C ARG A 59 47.38 -6.83 15.36
N GLN A 60 46.85 -7.98 15.75
CA GLN A 60 45.68 -8.06 16.62
C GLN A 60 45.95 -7.38 17.96
N ALA A 61 47.09 -7.70 18.60
CA ALA A 61 47.53 -7.05 19.84
C ALA A 61 47.69 -5.52 19.70
N GLN A 62 48.25 -5.05 18.58
CA GLN A 62 48.35 -3.61 18.28
C GLN A 62 46.98 -2.95 18.15
N MET A 63 46.04 -3.58 17.43
CA MET A 63 44.67 -3.07 17.29
C MET A 63 43.91 -3.03 18.62
N VAL A 64 44.16 -3.98 19.54
CA VAL A 64 43.60 -3.94 20.90
C VAL A 64 44.15 -2.73 21.64
N LYS A 65 45.48 -2.56 21.61
CA LYS A 65 46.19 -1.48 22.30
C LYS A 65 45.77 -0.10 21.80
N GLU A 66 45.54 0.03 20.50
CA GLU A 66 45.09 1.26 19.85
C GLU A 66 43.58 1.52 20.02
N GLY A 67 42.85 0.68 20.75
CA GLY A 67 41.41 0.84 21.00
C GLY A 67 40.53 0.65 19.76
N THR A 68 41.11 0.33 18.60
CA THR A 68 40.40 0.07 17.34
C THR A 68 39.68 -1.28 17.32
N TRP A 69 39.94 -2.14 18.32
CA TRP A 69 39.30 -3.43 18.49
C TRP A 69 37.93 -3.38 19.18
N ALA A 70 37.39 -2.20 19.43
CA ALA A 70 35.98 -2.05 19.72
C ALA A 70 35.16 -2.14 18.42
N LYS A 71 34.60 -3.34 18.22
CA LYS A 71 33.41 -3.66 17.39
C LYS A 71 33.67 -4.02 15.92
N PRO A 72 34.00 -5.29 15.60
CA PRO A 72 33.71 -5.84 14.27
C PRO A 72 32.20 -5.81 13.91
N PHE A 73 31.32 -5.51 14.88
CA PHE A 73 29.87 -5.41 14.72
C PHE A 73 29.30 -3.97 14.70
N ALA A 74 30.10 -2.90 14.83
CA ALA A 74 29.57 -1.52 14.77
C ALA A 74 29.57 -0.89 13.38
N LYS A 75 30.07 -1.60 12.37
CA LYS A 75 29.74 -1.24 11.00
C LYS A 75 28.35 -1.79 10.72
N GLY A 76 27.35 -1.04 11.17
CA GLY A 76 26.03 -1.07 10.58
C GLY A 76 26.23 -1.11 9.07
N HIS A 77 25.67 -2.15 8.44
CA HIS A 77 25.74 -2.37 7.01
C HIS A 77 25.53 -1.04 6.29
N LYS A 78 26.59 -0.41 5.77
CA LYS A 78 26.41 0.61 4.75
C LYS A 78 25.84 -0.16 3.59
N ALA A 79 24.52 -0.11 3.45
CA ALA A 79 23.74 -0.84 2.48
C ALA A 79 24.40 -0.64 1.11
N ARG A 80 25.12 -1.66 0.65
CA ARG A 80 25.68 -1.68 -0.69
C ARG A 80 24.46 -1.72 -1.58
N LYS A 81 24.02 -0.54 -2.05
CA LYS A 81 22.85 -0.33 -2.91
C LYS A 81 23.03 -1.23 -4.13
N SER A 82 22.51 -2.44 -4.03
CA SER A 82 22.56 -3.44 -5.09
C SER A 82 21.62 -2.96 -6.17
N ARG A 83 22.04 -2.98 -7.44
CA ARG A 83 21.17 -2.58 -8.56
C ARG A 83 19.83 -3.34 -8.57
N LYS A 84 19.80 -4.53 -7.96
CA LYS A 84 18.59 -5.34 -7.75
C LYS A 84 17.56 -4.65 -6.85
N SER A 85 17.96 -3.91 -5.81
CA SER A 85 17.01 -3.19 -4.94
C SER A 85 16.40 -1.97 -5.65
N HIS A 86 17.15 -1.29 -6.52
CA HIS A 86 16.61 -0.22 -7.35
C HIS A 86 15.57 -0.74 -8.36
N MET A 87 15.82 -1.89 -8.98
CA MET A 87 14.85 -2.52 -9.88
C MET A 87 13.56 -2.92 -9.15
N VAL A 88 13.66 -3.47 -7.94
CA VAL A 88 12.48 -3.81 -7.13
C VAL A 88 11.67 -2.55 -6.78
N ILE A 89 12.32 -1.44 -6.41
CA ILE A 89 11.64 -0.17 -6.11
C ILE A 89 10.95 0.39 -7.36
N LEU A 90 11.58 0.33 -8.54
CA LEU A 90 10.97 0.79 -9.79
C LEU A 90 9.76 -0.06 -10.18
N ILE A 91 9.85 -1.39 -10.05
CA ILE A 91 8.72 -2.28 -10.32
C ILE A 91 7.55 -2.00 -9.36
N ALA A 92 7.83 -1.80 -8.07
CA ALA A 92 6.81 -1.46 -7.08
C ALA A 92 6.12 -0.12 -7.39
N LEU A 93 6.88 0.90 -7.83
CA LEU A 93 6.32 2.19 -8.25
C LEU A 93 5.42 2.07 -9.48
N VAL A 94 5.83 1.31 -10.49
CA VAL A 94 5.01 1.07 -11.69
C VAL A 94 3.71 0.36 -11.33
N LEU A 95 3.77 -0.68 -10.48
CA LEU A 95 2.57 -1.38 -10.02
C LEU A 95 1.64 -0.47 -9.22
N ALA A 96 2.17 0.40 -8.37
CA ALA A 96 1.38 1.36 -7.60
C ALA A 96 0.63 2.35 -8.51
N ILE A 97 1.27 2.83 -9.59
CA ILE A 97 0.62 3.72 -10.58
C ILE A 97 -0.52 2.99 -11.30
N VAL A 98 -0.32 1.75 -11.74
CA VAL A 98 -1.35 0.95 -12.42
C VAL A 98 -2.54 0.68 -11.49
N LEU A 99 -2.27 0.30 -10.23
CA LEU A 99 -3.32 0.09 -9.23
C LEU A 99 -4.07 1.39 -8.91
N TYR A 100 -3.38 2.53 -8.87
CA TYR A 100 -4.00 3.83 -8.64
C TYR A 100 -4.95 4.23 -9.78
N SER A 101 -4.52 4.08 -11.04
CA SER A 101 -5.36 4.42 -12.20
C SER A 101 -6.61 3.54 -12.26
N THR A 102 -6.47 2.23 -12.06
CA THR A 102 -7.61 1.30 -12.07
C THR A 102 -8.61 1.58 -10.94
N TRP A 103 -8.13 1.89 -9.74
CA TRP A 103 -8.99 2.28 -8.63
C TRP A 103 -9.73 3.61 -8.90
N HIS A 104 -9.02 4.59 -9.47
CA HIS A 104 -9.59 5.89 -9.81
C HIS A 104 -10.72 5.76 -10.85
N ASP A 105 -10.53 4.96 -11.90
CA ASP A 105 -11.54 4.71 -12.93
C ASP A 105 -12.80 4.02 -12.35
N HIS A 106 -12.61 3.07 -11.43
CA HIS A 106 -13.71 2.42 -10.71
C HIS A 106 -14.54 3.40 -9.89
N ARG A 107 -13.90 4.41 -9.27
CA ARG A 107 -14.59 5.43 -8.48
C ARG A 107 -15.44 6.36 -9.36
N HIS A 108 -14.93 6.77 -10.52
CA HIS A 108 -15.67 7.57 -11.49
C HIS A 108 -16.88 6.82 -12.06
N LEU A 109 -16.72 5.52 -12.36
CA LEU A 109 -17.81 4.66 -12.79
C LEU A 109 -18.88 4.49 -11.70
N ALA A 110 -18.49 4.42 -10.43
CA ALA A 110 -19.42 4.34 -9.30
C ALA A 110 -20.22 5.64 -9.13
N GLN A 111 -19.59 6.81 -9.27
CA GLN A 111 -20.27 8.10 -9.22
C GLN A 111 -21.26 8.28 -10.37
N LYS A 112 -20.86 7.95 -11.61
CA LYS A 112 -21.77 7.98 -12.77
C LYS A 112 -22.98 7.06 -12.59
N LYS A 113 -22.78 5.86 -12.04
CA LYS A 113 -23.89 4.94 -11.73
C LYS A 113 -24.82 5.48 -10.64
N ALA A 114 -24.30 6.20 -9.65
CA ALA A 114 -25.10 6.84 -8.61
C ALA A 114 -25.94 8.00 -9.19
N GLU A 115 -25.35 8.84 -10.03
CA GLU A 115 -26.07 9.94 -10.70
C GLU A 115 -27.18 9.44 -11.63
N ILE A 116 -26.93 8.36 -12.40
CA ILE A 116 -27.96 7.75 -13.26
C ILE A 116 -29.11 7.21 -12.41
N LYS A 117 -28.84 6.60 -11.26
CA LYS A 117 -29.90 6.14 -10.34
C LYS A 117 -30.72 7.30 -9.80
N VAL A 118 -30.08 8.40 -9.38
CA VAL A 118 -30.78 9.59 -8.89
C VAL A 118 -31.66 10.19 -9.99
N LYS A 119 -31.11 10.41 -11.19
CA LYS A 119 -31.88 10.95 -12.34
C LYS A 119 -33.07 10.07 -12.72
N LYS A 120 -32.90 8.74 -12.76
CA LYS A 120 -33.99 7.79 -13.01
C LYS A 120 -35.06 7.82 -11.91
N THR A 121 -34.67 8.11 -10.67
CA THR A 121 -35.60 8.24 -9.54
C THR A 121 -36.34 9.58 -9.60
N GLU A 122 -35.66 10.64 -10.02
CA GLU A 122 -36.23 11.98 -10.22
C GLU A 122 -37.20 12.02 -11.41
N GLU A 123 -36.86 11.37 -12.53
CA GLU A 123 -37.75 11.20 -13.69
C GLU A 123 -39.00 10.38 -13.34
N ARG A 124 -38.89 9.38 -12.45
CA ARG A 124 -40.05 8.68 -11.88
C ARG A 124 -40.89 9.53 -10.92
N ARG A 125 -40.35 10.61 -10.36
CA ARG A 125 -41.09 11.55 -9.49
C ARG A 125 -41.81 12.65 -10.27
N LYS A 126 -41.33 13.00 -11.47
CA LYS A 126 -41.97 14.00 -12.35
C LYS A 126 -43.43 13.72 -12.73
N PRO A 127 -43.88 12.48 -13.02
CA PRO A 127 -45.29 12.25 -13.35
C PRO A 127 -46.25 12.39 -12.16
N ILE A 128 -45.75 12.48 -10.92
CA ILE A 128 -46.60 12.61 -9.72
C ILE A 128 -46.90 14.09 -9.39
N LEU A 129 -46.08 15.03 -9.86
CA LEU A 129 -46.29 16.47 -9.61
C LEU A 129 -47.17 17.18 -10.64
N GLU A 130 -47.64 16.50 -11.69
CA GLU A 130 -48.60 17.05 -12.66
C GLU A 130 -50.07 16.78 -12.29
N HIS A 131 -50.35 16.10 -11.18
CA HIS A 131 -51.67 16.19 -10.55
C HIS A 131 -51.68 17.38 -9.59
N SER A 132 -51.78 18.57 -10.17
CA SER A 132 -52.14 19.77 -9.41
C SER A 132 -53.58 19.58 -8.90
N PRO A 133 -53.82 19.58 -7.57
CA PRO A 133 -55.16 19.44 -6.99
C PRO A 133 -56.09 20.60 -7.39
N GLU A 134 -55.57 21.62 -8.07
CA GLU A 134 -56.32 22.77 -8.54
C GLU A 134 -57.28 22.41 -9.68
N LYS A 135 -56.95 21.48 -10.58
CA LYS A 135 -57.84 21.09 -11.69
C LYS A 135 -59.00 20.20 -11.26
N ASP A 136 -58.81 19.36 -10.24
CA ASP A 136 -59.89 18.52 -9.70
C ASP A 136 -60.88 19.34 -8.87
N ASN A 137 -60.45 20.45 -8.27
CA ASN A 137 -61.32 21.35 -7.51
C ASN A 137 -62.38 22.05 -8.38
N TYR A 138 -62.05 22.40 -9.63
CA TYR A 138 -63.04 23.01 -10.55
C TYR A 138 -64.10 22.00 -11.01
N ARG A 139 -63.75 20.72 -11.12
CA ARG A 139 -64.71 19.67 -11.51
C ARG A 139 -65.73 19.42 -10.40
N TYR A 140 -65.30 19.36 -9.15
CA TYR A 140 -66.19 19.23 -8.00
C TYR A 140 -67.06 20.46 -7.79
N LYS A 141 -66.51 21.67 -7.95
CA LYS A 141 -67.29 22.89 -7.79
C LYS A 141 -68.41 23.00 -8.84
N ARG A 142 -68.13 22.64 -10.09
CA ARG A 142 -69.15 22.62 -11.15
C ARG A 142 -70.25 21.59 -10.88
N GLN A 143 -69.91 20.37 -10.43
CA GLN A 143 -70.92 19.36 -10.07
C GLN A 143 -71.78 19.77 -8.86
N PHE A 144 -71.19 20.48 -7.89
CA PHE A 144 -71.91 20.98 -6.72
C PHE A 144 -72.87 22.13 -7.08
N ASP A 145 -72.43 23.06 -7.94
CA ASP A 145 -73.27 24.17 -8.41
C ASP A 145 -74.44 23.67 -9.29
N GLU A 146 -74.21 22.65 -10.12
CA GLU A 146 -75.24 22.02 -10.96
C GLU A 146 -76.28 21.27 -10.10
N ALA A 147 -75.83 20.56 -9.06
CA ALA A 147 -76.72 19.90 -8.11
C ALA A 147 -77.56 20.90 -7.29
N ASN A 148 -76.98 22.01 -6.84
CA ASN A 148 -77.71 23.04 -6.10
C ASN A 148 -78.74 23.78 -6.97
N ASN A 149 -78.43 24.07 -8.24
CA ASN A 149 -79.40 24.68 -9.15
C ASN A 149 -80.63 23.78 -9.37
N VAL A 150 -80.44 22.45 -9.46
CA VAL A 150 -81.56 21.50 -9.58
C VAL A 150 -82.40 21.43 -8.28
N VAL A 151 -81.78 21.65 -7.11
CA VAL A 151 -82.50 21.68 -5.82
C VAL A 151 -83.34 22.95 -5.67
N PHE A 152 -82.85 24.11 -6.13
CA PHE A 152 -83.58 25.38 -6.05
C PHE A 152 -84.79 25.48 -7.00
N GLU A 153 -84.79 24.78 -8.13
CA GLU A 153 -85.98 24.69 -8.98
C GLU A 153 -87.09 23.82 -8.37
N LYS A 154 -86.72 22.85 -7.52
CA LYS A 154 -87.67 21.86 -6.98
C LYS A 154 -88.35 22.30 -5.67
N TYR A 155 -87.74 23.24 -4.95
CA TYR A 155 -88.28 23.77 -3.70
C TYR A 155 -88.10 25.30 -3.67
N PRO A 156 -89.12 26.09 -4.06
CA PRO A 156 -89.05 27.53 -3.85
C PRO A 156 -88.92 27.80 -2.35
N VAL A 157 -87.88 28.55 -1.99
CA VAL A 157 -87.66 29.05 -0.62
C VAL A 157 -88.91 29.82 -0.22
N LEU A 158 -89.68 29.26 0.71
CA LEU A 158 -90.76 29.98 1.37
C LEU A 158 -90.12 31.18 2.10
N ASP A 159 -90.59 32.38 1.79
CA ASP A 159 -90.22 33.61 2.47
C ASP A 159 -90.52 33.49 3.97
N VAL A 160 -89.51 33.09 4.74
CA VAL A 160 -89.58 33.12 6.19
C VAL A 160 -89.36 34.56 6.61
N HIS A 161 -90.47 35.25 6.87
CA HIS A 161 -90.49 36.55 7.54
C HIS A 161 -89.65 36.49 8.83
N PRO A 162 -88.63 37.35 9.00
CA PRO A 162 -87.90 37.44 10.25
C PRO A 162 -88.73 38.25 11.24
N SER A 163 -89.66 37.60 11.91
CA SER A 163 -90.31 38.16 13.10
C SER A 163 -90.25 37.15 14.23
N MET A 164 -89.85 37.64 15.40
CA MET A 164 -89.95 36.97 16.71
C MET A 164 -88.78 36.06 17.09
N TYR A 165 -87.61 36.64 17.36
CA TYR A 165 -86.84 36.25 18.54
C TYR A 165 -86.19 37.49 19.14
N SER A 166 -86.96 38.19 19.98
CA SER A 166 -86.43 39.11 20.97
C SER A 166 -85.73 38.28 22.04
N ILE A 167 -84.42 38.43 22.17
CA ILE A 167 -83.63 37.88 23.27
C ILE A 167 -83.94 38.75 24.50
N PRO A 168 -84.48 38.21 25.61
CA PRO A 168 -84.64 39.00 26.82
C PRO A 168 -83.27 39.15 27.53
N ASP A 169 -82.90 40.39 27.82
CA ASP A 169 -81.79 40.73 28.70
C ASP A 169 -82.16 40.46 30.17
N ALA A 170 -81.49 39.49 30.80
CA ALA A 170 -81.09 39.44 32.23
C ALA A 170 -80.60 38.02 32.61
#